data_AF-A0A534SDL3-F1
#
_entry.id   AF-A0A534SDL3-F1
#
_cell.length_a   1.000
_cell.length_b   1.000
_cell.length_c   1.000
_cell.angle_alpha   90.00
_cell.angle_beta   90.00
_cell.angle_gamma   90.00
#
_symmetry.space_group_name_H-M   'P 1'
#
loop_
_entity.id
_entity.type
_entity.pdbx_description
1 polymer ?
#
loop_
_entity_poly.entity_id
_entity_poly.type
_entity_poly.pdbx_seq_one_letter_code
_entity_poly.pdbx_strand_id
1 'polypeptide(L)'
;MALERLSRSYEAGTPINPRGELLHLPEGQTAADYIRALIQAGRLVVGIEGGESDLAYAIKVAGEQAFMFSSDFPHEVNTQTVRKEISELREREEISDDAKQAILRGNAARFYKLAAAPN
;
A
#
# COMPACT_ATOMS: atom_id res chain seq x y z
N MET A 1 -7.35 -9.44 7.71
CA MET A 1 -6.66 -8.52 6.75
C MET A 1 -5.97 -9.32 5.64
N ALA A 2 -5.72 -8.70 4.48
CA ALA A 2 -5.12 -9.37 3.32
C ALA A 2 -3.79 -10.09 3.61
N LEU A 3 -2.83 -9.45 4.29
CA LEU A 3 -1.52 -10.05 4.59
C LEU A 3 -1.63 -11.37 5.38
N GLU A 4 -2.48 -11.39 6.41
CA GLU A 4 -2.74 -12.60 7.20
C GLU A 4 -3.41 -13.67 6.34
N ARG A 5 -4.43 -13.28 5.56
CA ARG A 5 -5.17 -14.23 4.72
C ARG A 5 -4.31 -14.85 3.64
N LEU A 6 -3.43 -14.06 3.01
CA LEU A 6 -2.49 -14.53 1.99
C LEU A 6 -1.46 -15.48 2.58
N SER A 7 -0.92 -15.19 3.77
CA SER A 7 0.03 -16.08 4.45
C SER A 7 -0.60 -17.42 4.79
N ARG A 8 -1.76 -17.40 5.47
CA ARG A 8 -2.49 -18.61 5.84
C ARG A 8 -2.93 -19.42 4.63
N SER A 9 -3.35 -18.75 3.54
CA SER A 9 -3.73 -19.44 2.30
C SER A 9 -2.54 -20.12 1.64
N TYR A 10 -1.37 -19.49 1.63
CA TYR A 10 -0.16 -20.07 1.03
C TYR A 10 0.35 -21.27 1.85
N GLU A 11 0.33 -21.15 3.18
CA GLU A 11 0.69 -22.23 4.12
C GLU A 11 -0.28 -23.43 4.04
N ALA A 12 -1.58 -23.18 3.92
CA ALA A 12 -2.59 -24.24 3.89
C ALA A 12 -2.59 -25.05 2.59
N GLY A 13 -2.08 -24.48 1.49
CA GLY A 13 -2.10 -25.13 0.19
C GLY A 13 -1.10 -24.50 -0.75
N THR A 14 0.16 -24.95 -0.68
CA THR A 14 1.17 -24.59 -1.68
C THR A 14 0.85 -25.33 -2.99
N PRO A 15 0.62 -24.63 -4.11
CA PRO A 15 0.33 -25.29 -5.38
C PRO A 15 1.51 -26.16 -5.85
N ILE A 16 1.21 -27.29 -6.49
CA ILE A 16 2.23 -28.09 -7.18
C ILE A 16 2.82 -27.24 -8.31
N ASN A 17 4.13 -26.99 -8.27
CA ASN A 17 4.82 -26.07 -9.18
C ASN A 17 5.90 -26.80 -10.01
N PRO A 18 5.52 -27.69 -10.95
CA PRO A 18 6.48 -28.53 -11.68
C PRO A 18 7.36 -27.72 -12.65
N ARG A 19 6.90 -26.53 -13.06
CA ARG A 19 7.63 -25.63 -13.97
C ARG A 19 8.43 -24.54 -13.26
N GLY A 20 8.34 -24.44 -11.94
CA GLY A 20 9.01 -23.38 -11.17
C GLY A 20 8.50 -21.97 -11.45
N GLU A 21 7.31 -21.81 -12.03
CA GLU A 21 6.76 -20.52 -12.46
C GLU A 21 5.90 -19.84 -11.37
N LEU A 22 5.42 -20.63 -10.41
CA LEU A 22 4.65 -20.11 -9.28
C LEU A 22 5.57 -19.60 -8.17
N LEU A 23 5.01 -18.79 -7.27
CA LEU A 23 5.71 -18.24 -6.12
C LEU A 23 6.32 -19.37 -5.27
N HIS A 24 7.64 -19.33 -5.11
CA HIS A 24 8.39 -20.20 -4.21
C HIS A 24 9.03 -19.34 -3.11
N LEU A 25 8.60 -19.54 -1.88
CA LEU A 25 9.16 -18.84 -0.72
C LEU A 25 10.31 -19.67 -0.11
N PRO A 26 11.42 -19.04 0.31
CA PRO A 26 12.43 -19.66 1.16
C PRO A 26 11.80 -20.28 2.42
N GLU A 27 12.44 -21.31 2.96
CA GLU A 27 12.01 -21.95 4.20
C GLU A 27 11.87 -20.92 5.34
N GLY A 28 10.73 -20.97 6.03
CA GLY A 28 10.41 -20.04 7.13
C GLY A 28 9.96 -18.64 6.71
N GLN A 29 9.98 -18.29 5.41
CA GLN A 29 9.44 -17.01 4.95
C GLN A 29 7.93 -17.11 4.69
N THR A 30 7.15 -16.19 5.27
CA THR A 30 5.70 -16.11 5.01
C THR A 30 5.40 -15.27 3.77
N ALA A 31 4.19 -15.44 3.19
CA ALA A 31 3.75 -14.57 2.10
C ALA A 31 3.67 -13.10 2.53
N ALA A 32 3.32 -12.81 3.79
CA ALA A 32 3.35 -11.45 4.32
C ALA A 32 4.76 -10.86 4.34
N ASP A 33 5.79 -11.65 4.69
CA ASP A 33 7.17 -11.18 4.66
C ASP A 33 7.63 -10.85 3.25
N TYR A 34 7.26 -11.70 2.28
CA TYR A 34 7.52 -11.44 0.87
C TYR A 34 6.83 -10.17 0.38
N ILE A 35 5.56 -9.97 0.70
CA ILE A 35 4.81 -8.75 0.34
C ILE A 35 5.42 -7.51 0.99
N ARG A 36 5.81 -7.58 2.27
CA ARG A 36 6.51 -6.49 2.95
C ARG A 36 7.84 -6.18 2.28
N ALA A 37 8.60 -7.18 1.84
CA ALA A 37 9.85 -6.95 1.09
C ALA A 37 9.59 -6.24 -0.24
N LEU A 38 8.51 -6.59 -0.96
CA LEU A 38 8.12 -5.87 -2.18
C LEU A 38 7.72 -4.42 -1.89
N ILE A 39 7.00 -4.18 -0.80
CA ILE A 39 6.64 -2.83 -0.34
C ILE A 39 7.89 -2.00 -0.05
N GLN A 40 8.82 -2.55 0.74
CA GLN A 40 10.08 -1.86 1.10
C GLN A 40 10.95 -1.58 -0.13
N ALA A 41 10.97 -2.50 -1.10
CA ALA A 41 11.66 -2.31 -2.36
C ALA A 41 10.97 -1.32 -3.31
N GLY A 42 9.81 -0.77 -2.95
CA GLY A 42 9.02 0.09 -3.83
C GLY A 42 8.48 -0.62 -5.07
N ARG A 43 8.24 -1.94 -4.97
CA ARG A 43 7.73 -2.80 -6.05
C ARG A 43 6.27 -3.17 -5.88
N LEU A 44 5.69 -2.93 -4.71
CA LEU A 44 4.27 -3.09 -4.41
C LEU A 44 3.80 -1.93 -3.56
N VAL A 45 2.63 -1.40 -3.89
CA VAL A 45 1.98 -0.29 -3.20
C VAL A 45 0.50 -0.33 -3.54
N VAL A 46 -0.33 0.06 -2.58
CA VAL A 46 -1.79 0.01 -2.67
C VAL A 46 -2.30 1.44 -2.80
N GLY A 47 -3.12 1.70 -3.82
CA GLY A 47 -3.86 2.95 -3.93
C GLY A 47 -4.96 2.99 -2.87
N ILE A 48 -5.09 4.12 -2.18
CA ILE A 48 -6.14 4.37 -1.18
C ILE A 48 -6.76 5.74 -1.40
N GLU A 49 -8.06 5.83 -1.14
CA GLU A 49 -8.79 7.09 -1.06
C GLU A 49 -8.63 7.71 0.34
N GLY A 50 -8.91 9.01 0.49
CA GLY A 50 -8.65 9.72 1.77
C GLY A 50 -9.60 9.34 2.91
N GLY A 51 -10.78 8.81 2.58
CA GLY A 51 -11.85 8.51 3.53
C GLY A 51 -11.76 7.18 4.27
N GLU A 52 -10.71 6.38 4.04
CA GLU A 52 -10.58 5.03 4.59
C GLU A 52 -10.41 5.02 6.12
N SER A 53 -11.46 4.69 6.88
CA SER A 53 -11.45 4.76 8.36
C SER A 53 -10.31 3.95 8.98
N ASP A 54 -9.99 2.79 8.41
CA ASP A 54 -9.02 1.83 8.97
C ASP A 54 -7.56 2.11 8.56
N LEU A 55 -7.30 3.18 7.80
CA LEU A 55 -5.98 3.49 7.25
C LEU A 55 -4.89 3.54 8.32
N ALA A 56 -5.16 4.15 9.47
CA ALA A 56 -4.18 4.24 10.56
C ALA A 56 -3.76 2.87 11.11
N TYR A 57 -4.71 1.92 11.19
CA TYR A 57 -4.41 0.54 11.56
C TYR A 57 -3.67 -0.19 10.42
N ALA A 58 -4.08 0.01 9.17
CA ALA A 58 -3.41 -0.56 8.01
C ALA A 58 -1.93 -0.13 7.92
N ILE A 59 -1.63 1.14 8.21
CA ILE A 59 -0.26 1.69 8.31
C ILE A 59 0.53 0.97 9.40
N LYS A 60 -0.05 0.77 10.60
CA LYS A 60 0.62 0.03 11.69
C LYS A 60 0.99 -1.41 11.30
N VAL A 61 0.19 -2.05 10.45
CA VAL A 61 0.35 -3.45 10.06
C VAL A 61 1.30 -3.64 8.87
N ALA A 62 1.17 -2.79 7.84
CA ALA A 62 1.86 -2.93 6.57
C ALA A 62 3.04 -1.96 6.40
N GLY A 63 3.08 -0.89 7.20
CA GLY A 63 3.99 0.24 7.06
C GLY A 63 3.43 1.32 6.13
N GLU A 64 3.79 2.57 6.39
CA GLU A 64 3.38 3.73 5.57
C GLU A 64 3.80 3.60 4.10
N GLN A 65 4.90 2.89 3.84
CA GLN A 65 5.47 2.60 2.53
C GLN A 65 4.49 1.87 1.59
N ALA A 66 3.48 1.21 2.17
CA ALA A 66 2.55 0.33 1.48
C ALA A 66 1.43 1.05 0.74
N PHE A 67 1.24 2.36 0.98
CA PHE A 67 0.05 3.08 0.53
C PHE A 67 0.41 4.31 -0.29
N MET A 68 -0.39 4.63 -1.29
CA MET A 68 -0.36 5.91 -1.98
C MET A 68 -1.78 6.44 -2.18
N PHE A 69 -1.95 7.75 -2.19
CA PHE A 69 -3.25 8.34 -2.50
C PHE A 69 -3.63 8.07 -3.96
N SER A 70 -4.84 7.59 -4.18
CA SER A 70 -5.46 7.37 -5.49
C SER A 70 -6.95 7.67 -5.35
N SER A 71 -7.48 8.58 -6.16
CA SER A 71 -8.86 9.07 -5.98
C SER A 71 -9.92 8.30 -6.76
N ASP A 72 -9.51 7.34 -7.59
CA ASP A 72 -10.39 6.63 -8.55
C ASP A 72 -11.28 7.54 -9.44
N PHE A 73 -10.80 8.75 -9.76
CA PHE A 73 -11.57 9.67 -10.61
C PHE A 73 -11.72 9.08 -12.04
N PRO A 74 -12.94 9.03 -12.61
CA PRO A 74 -14.17 9.74 -12.20
C PRO A 74 -15.25 8.86 -11.52
N HIS A 75 -14.90 7.72 -10.92
CA HIS A 75 -15.87 6.82 -10.29
C HIS A 75 -16.39 7.40 -8.98
N GLU A 76 -17.62 7.92 -8.99
CA GLU A 76 -18.33 8.48 -7.82
C GLU A 76 -17.65 9.68 -7.12
N VAL A 77 -16.53 10.17 -7.64
CA VAL A 77 -15.79 11.33 -7.13
C VAL A 77 -15.78 12.50 -8.12
N ASN A 78 -15.62 13.71 -7.59
CA ASN A 78 -15.37 14.91 -8.36
C ASN A 78 -14.21 15.72 -7.77
N THR A 79 -13.76 16.76 -8.46
CA THR A 79 -12.60 17.56 -8.01
C THR A 79 -12.78 18.19 -6.62
N GLN A 80 -14.01 18.43 -6.17
CA GLN A 80 -14.29 18.92 -4.84
C GLN A 80 -14.16 17.80 -3.80
N THR A 81 -14.68 16.61 -4.07
CA THR A 81 -14.56 15.46 -3.14
C THR A 81 -13.11 15.01 -3.01
N VAL A 82 -12.35 14.94 -4.11
CA VAL A 82 -10.91 14.61 -4.07
C VAL A 82 -10.12 15.59 -3.21
N ARG A 83 -10.40 16.90 -3.32
CA ARG A 83 -9.76 17.92 -2.46
C ARG A 83 -10.15 17.76 -1.00
N LYS A 84 -11.41 17.42 -0.73
CA LYS A 84 -11.92 17.17 0.62
C LYS A 84 -11.19 15.98 1.25
N GLU A 85 -11.11 14.85 0.55
CA GLU A 85 -10.42 13.64 1.01
C GLU A 85 -8.94 13.87 1.31
N ILE A 86 -8.24 14.62 0.46
CA ILE A 86 -6.84 15.01 0.73
C ILE A 86 -6.74 15.85 2.00
N SER A 87 -7.67 16.77 2.21
CA SER A 87 -7.69 17.63 3.41
C SER A 87 -7.97 16.81 4.67
N GLU A 88 -8.99 15.94 4.61
CA GLU A 88 -9.34 15.02 5.68
C GLU A 88 -8.14 14.14 6.06
N LEU A 89 -7.48 13.50 5.09
CA LEU A 89 -6.28 12.70 5.35
C LEU A 89 -5.16 13.49 6.04
N ARG A 90 -4.97 14.77 5.68
CA ARG A 90 -3.96 15.63 6.31
C ARG A 90 -4.30 15.98 7.77
N GLU A 91 -5.59 16.08 8.08
CA GLU A 91 -6.10 16.46 9.40
C GLU A 91 -6.15 15.30 10.40
N ARG A 92 -5.98 14.04 9.96
CA ARG A 92 -5.98 12.86 10.84
C ARG A 92 -4.81 12.87 11.81
N GLU A 93 -5.09 13.02 13.10
CA GLU A 93 -4.08 13.08 14.16
C GLU A 93 -3.45 11.72 14.46
N GLU A 94 -4.16 10.63 14.17
CA GLU A 94 -3.69 9.26 14.39
C GLU A 94 -2.65 8.78 13.35
N ILE A 95 -2.40 9.58 12.31
CA ILE A 95 -1.42 9.32 11.24
C ILE A 95 -0.28 10.34 11.37
N SER A 96 0.96 9.86 11.40
CA SER A 96 2.14 10.74 11.47
C SER A 96 2.29 11.60 10.23
N ASP A 97 2.95 12.75 10.36
CA ASP A 97 3.24 13.62 9.23
C ASP A 97 4.11 12.93 8.16
N ASP A 98 5.08 12.10 8.58
CA ASP A 98 5.89 11.29 7.66
C ASP A 98 5.03 10.33 6.84
N ALA A 99 4.08 9.65 7.48
CA ALA A 99 3.16 8.75 6.79
C ALA A 99 2.24 9.52 5.82
N LYS A 100 1.74 10.70 6.21
CA LYS A 100 0.96 11.57 5.32
C LYS A 100 1.78 11.99 4.09
N GLN A 101 3.04 12.39 4.28
CA GLN A 101 3.93 12.76 3.16
C GLN A 101 4.25 11.57 2.26
N ALA A 102 4.47 10.39 2.83
CA ALA A 102 4.70 9.15 2.10
C ALA A 102 3.49 8.81 1.22
N ILE A 103 2.28 8.84 1.79
CA ILE A 103 1.04 8.47 1.10
C ILE A 103 0.66 9.48 0.02
N LEU A 104 0.71 10.78 0.32
CA LEU A 104 0.28 11.82 -0.63
C LEU A 104 1.25 12.03 -1.78
N ARG A 105 2.52 11.61 -1.63
CA ARG A 105 3.55 11.85 -2.66
C ARG A 105 4.70 10.86 -2.65
N GLY A 106 5.34 10.64 -1.51
CA GLY A 106 6.65 9.96 -1.45
C GLY A 106 6.65 8.57 -2.09
N ASN A 107 5.63 7.77 -1.80
CA ASN A 107 5.50 6.41 -2.31
C ASN A 107 5.19 6.38 -3.81
N ALA A 108 4.31 7.27 -4.29
CA ALA A 108 4.03 7.41 -5.71
C ALA A 108 5.29 7.86 -6.49
N ALA A 109 6.03 8.83 -5.96
CA ALA A 109 7.28 9.29 -6.56
C ALA A 109 8.33 8.16 -6.66
N ARG A 110 8.49 7.37 -5.60
CA ARG A 110 9.38 6.19 -5.60
C ARG A 110 8.93 5.12 -6.60
N PHE A 111 7.64 4.78 -6.59
CA PHE A 111 7.08 3.69 -7.41
C PHE A 111 7.11 4.01 -8.91
N TYR A 112 6.64 5.20 -9.30
CA TYR A 112 6.60 5.63 -10.70
C TYR A 112 7.90 6.29 -11.17
N LYS A 113 8.90 6.42 -10.30
CA LYS A 113 10.17 7.11 -10.59
C LYS A 113 9.95 8.54 -11.11
N LEU A 114 9.04 9.26 -10.46
CA LEU A 114 8.71 10.64 -10.84
C LEU A 114 9.92 11.55 -10.62
N ALA A 115 10.16 12.46 -11.57
CA ALA A 115 11.15 13.51 -11.39
C ALA A 115 10.73 14.44 -10.23
N ALA A 116 11.70 15.06 -9.57
CA ALA A 116 11.42 16.11 -8.61
C ALA A 116 10.58 17.20 -9.31
N ALA A 117 9.50 17.64 -8.65
CA ALA A 117 8.75 18.78 -9.13
C ALA A 117 9.70 20.00 -9.14
N PRO A 118 9.70 20.83 -10.20
CA PRO A 118 10.44 22.07 -10.17
C PRO A 118 9.94 22.93 -9.00
N ASN A 119 10.88 23.59 -8.31
CA ASN A 119 10.60 24.51 -7.21
C ASN A 119 9.82 25.74 -7.66
#